data_AF-A0ABD2M949-F1
#
_entry.id   AF-A0ABD2M949-F1
#
_cell.length_a   1.000
_cell.length_b   1.000
_cell.length_c   1.000
_cell.angle_alpha   90.00
_cell.angle_beta   90.00
_cell.angle_gamma   90.00
#
_symmetry.space_group_name_H-M   'P 1'
#
loop_
_entity.id
_entity.type
_entity.pdbx_description
1 polymer ?
#
loop_
_entity_poly.entity_id
_entity_poly.type
_entity_poly.pdbx_seq_one_letter_code
_entity_poly.pdbx_strand_id
1 'polypeptide(L)'
;MSDSRKEAEEKMAKAIFISADCWLCVFELLTPSQLGFGIAMISHRFDYYVDEHFKTRKWALKSMRIWRKIRKNRKKEMEIFNFDRNSLPIPQIELPRKIIGFERINITFIDQNAIDFLHHFRQLFAKCPIHLNILPTSDRISEFISRNIWPVFGKNLHAIQLAVGIFRLLRQFVPSILNDLPLLRVVNFYFDKLFTGFPCDDSAAASDGQAVAKWLFTPLQNNVPKVFKCGLDTDDGNWSSNMEAFKAAFANASSPANFIVVIWIRLPFADSVVPFVLTNKLTREQLALKRTHNSQCFLLIRCPIARDESKWAKWEKESIDWRIYDHWNIIDIYINDERQMGNGFSAQFPAQMISCRSA
;
A
#
# COMPACT_ATOMS: atom_id res chain seq x y z
N MET A 1 -5.91 38.91 13.68
CA MET A 1 -5.59 38.07 14.86
C MET A 1 -4.66 36.89 14.56
N SER A 2 -4.46 36.48 13.30
CA SER A 2 -3.48 35.44 12.92
C SER A 2 -2.03 35.95 12.84
N ASP A 3 -1.83 37.20 12.40
CA ASP A 3 -0.48 37.78 12.19
C ASP A 3 0.30 37.95 13.50
N SER A 4 -0.40 38.31 14.59
CA SER A 4 0.21 38.52 15.91
C SER A 4 0.78 37.25 16.52
N ARG A 5 0.28 36.07 16.12
CA ARG A 5 0.78 34.78 16.64
C ARG A 5 2.03 34.33 15.90
N LYS A 6 2.07 34.52 14.57
CA LYS A 6 3.23 34.24 13.73
C LYS A 6 4.42 35.16 14.08
N GLU A 7 4.15 36.45 14.30
CA GLU A 7 5.16 37.40 14.78
C GLU A 7 5.67 37.08 16.19
N ALA A 8 4.79 36.59 17.09
CA ALA A 8 5.19 36.17 18.42
C ALA A 8 6.05 34.89 18.40
N GLU A 9 5.73 33.93 17.52
CA GLU A 9 6.52 32.71 17.28
C GLU A 9 7.90 33.04 16.68
N GLU A 10 7.98 33.98 15.72
CA GLU A 10 9.27 34.48 15.20
C GLU A 10 10.09 35.25 16.24
N LYS A 11 9.44 36.03 17.11
CA LYS A 11 10.11 36.72 18.23
C LYS A 11 10.63 35.73 19.28
N MET A 12 9.87 34.70 19.63
CA MET A 12 10.34 33.65 20.54
C MET A 12 11.50 32.84 19.94
N ALA A 13 11.45 32.53 18.64
CA ALA A 13 12.55 31.86 17.94
C ALA A 13 13.84 32.71 17.90
N LYS A 14 13.71 34.05 17.91
CA LYS A 14 14.83 34.99 18.05
C LYS A 14 15.33 35.15 19.50
N ALA A 15 14.48 34.91 20.50
CA ALA A 15 14.80 35.11 21.92
C ALA A 15 15.54 33.93 22.57
N ILE A 16 15.43 32.71 22.02
CA ILE A 16 16.12 31.52 22.51
C ILE A 16 17.45 31.38 21.77
N PHE A 17 18.48 32.12 22.21
CA PHE A 17 19.84 31.99 21.67
C PHE A 17 20.60 30.86 22.38
N ILE A 18 20.13 29.62 22.17
CA ILE A 18 20.86 28.41 22.55
C ILE A 18 21.87 28.10 21.43
N SER A 19 23.11 27.73 21.79
CA SER A 19 24.15 27.38 20.81
C SER A 19 23.76 26.14 19.99
N ALA A 20 24.34 26.02 18.79
CA ALA A 20 24.11 24.85 17.94
C ALA A 20 24.50 23.55 18.68
N ASP A 21 25.64 23.55 19.36
CA ASP A 21 26.12 22.39 20.14
C ASP A 21 25.12 21.92 21.20
N CYS A 22 24.49 22.86 21.92
CA CYS A 22 23.47 22.53 22.91
C CYS A 22 22.22 21.91 22.26
N TRP A 23 21.80 22.41 21.09
CA TRP A 23 20.70 21.79 20.33
C TRP A 23 21.05 20.39 19.84
N LEU A 24 22.27 20.19 19.33
CA LEU A 24 22.73 18.89 18.86
C LEU A 24 22.73 17.84 19.99
N CYS A 25 23.11 18.22 21.22
CA CYS A 25 23.00 17.36 22.40
C CYS A 25 21.54 17.01 22.73
N VAL A 26 20.60 17.96 22.64
CA VAL A 26 19.17 17.70 22.85
C VAL A 26 18.62 16.76 21.78
N PHE A 27 19.09 16.88 20.54
CA PHE A 27 18.60 16.06 19.43
C PHE A 27 18.92 14.57 19.59
N GLU A 28 20.01 14.22 20.27
CA GLU A 28 20.34 12.82 20.60
C GLU A 28 19.26 12.12 21.45
N LEU A 29 18.44 12.89 22.16
CA LEU A 29 17.36 12.38 23.01
C LEU A 29 16.02 12.24 22.25
N LEU A 30 15.96 12.72 21.01
CA LEU A 30 14.72 12.82 20.24
C LEU A 30 14.70 11.81 19.08
N THR A 31 13.52 11.26 18.82
CA THR A 31 13.31 10.42 17.63
C THR A 31 13.37 11.22 16.34
N PRO A 32 13.70 10.60 15.19
CA PRO A 32 13.66 11.29 13.91
C PRO A 32 12.32 11.95 13.58
N SER A 33 11.20 11.36 14.01
CA SER A 33 9.89 11.98 13.85
C SER A 33 9.71 13.22 14.75
N GLN A 34 10.23 13.20 15.98
CA GLN A 34 10.20 14.41 16.83
C GLN A 34 11.09 15.52 16.26
N LEU A 35 12.26 15.17 15.72
CA LEU A 35 13.14 16.14 15.07
C LEU A 35 12.50 16.71 13.81
N GLY A 36 11.94 15.87 12.94
CA GLY A 36 11.27 16.31 11.72
C GLY A 36 10.05 17.17 11.96
N PHE A 37 9.10 16.65 12.73
CA PHE A 37 7.83 17.31 12.93
C PHE A 37 7.91 18.42 14.00
N GLY A 38 8.58 18.12 15.11
CA GLY A 38 8.62 19.00 16.26
C GLY A 38 9.63 20.13 16.15
N ILE A 39 10.67 20.01 15.32
CA ILE A 39 11.80 20.95 15.33
C ILE A 39 12.11 21.49 13.92
N ALA A 40 12.42 20.62 12.96
CA ALA A 40 12.84 21.03 11.61
C ALA A 40 11.80 21.92 10.91
N MET A 41 10.52 21.61 11.08
CA MET A 41 9.41 22.38 10.48
C MET A 41 9.10 23.71 11.18
N ILE A 42 9.76 24.04 12.30
CA ILE A 42 9.56 25.33 12.97
C ILE A 42 10.20 26.47 12.17
N SER A 43 11.42 26.27 11.67
CA SER A 43 12.13 27.28 10.87
C SER A 43 13.27 26.68 10.06
N HIS A 44 13.70 27.37 9.01
CA HIS A 44 14.87 27.01 8.22
C HIS A 44 16.17 26.86 9.04
N ARG A 45 16.29 27.56 10.17
CA ARG A 45 17.44 27.42 11.08
C ARG A 45 17.45 26.06 11.77
N PHE A 46 16.29 25.61 12.26
CA PHE A 46 16.16 24.31 12.91
C PHE A 46 16.26 23.17 11.92
N ASP A 47 15.74 23.35 10.70
CA ASP A 47 15.95 22.43 9.58
C ASP A 47 17.45 22.16 9.36
N TYR A 48 18.25 23.24 9.29
CA TYR A 48 19.70 23.12 9.16
C TYR A 48 20.36 22.33 10.30
N TYR A 49 20.00 22.59 11.56
CA TYR A 49 20.59 21.87 12.69
C TYR A 49 20.17 20.40 12.76
N VAL A 50 18.91 20.10 12.43
CA VAL A 50 18.43 18.70 12.38
C VAL A 50 19.21 17.94 11.31
N ASP A 51 19.49 18.58 10.18
CA ASP A 51 20.29 17.98 9.12
C ASP A 51 21.77 17.78 9.51
N GLU A 52 22.35 18.71 10.27
CA GLU A 52 23.69 18.57 10.84
C GLU A 52 23.77 17.39 11.82
N HIS A 53 22.75 17.23 12.66
CA HIS A 53 22.65 16.15 13.64
C HIS A 53 22.63 14.76 13.01
N PHE A 54 21.87 14.55 11.94
CA PHE A 54 21.85 13.25 11.27
C PHE A 54 23.15 12.90 10.55
N LYS A 55 24.13 13.83 10.48
CA LYS A 55 25.44 13.70 9.82
C LYS A 55 25.37 13.18 8.37
N THR A 56 24.18 13.11 7.81
CA THR A 56 23.84 12.51 6.52
C THR A 56 22.97 13.49 5.77
N ARG A 57 23.20 13.64 4.46
CA ARG A 57 22.42 14.58 3.63
C ARG A 57 20.96 14.16 3.42
N LYS A 58 20.58 12.96 3.87
CA LYS A 58 19.28 12.33 3.66
C LYS A 58 18.95 11.44 4.85
N TRP A 59 17.73 11.53 5.35
CA TRP A 59 17.28 10.74 6.51
C TRP A 59 15.79 10.36 6.36
N ALA A 60 15.31 9.43 7.19
CA ALA A 60 13.94 8.90 7.11
C ALA A 60 13.19 9.09 8.43
N LEU A 61 11.89 9.35 8.33
CA LEU A 61 11.01 9.38 9.49
C LEU A 61 10.82 7.96 10.04
N LYS A 62 10.62 7.84 11.35
CA LYS A 62 10.25 6.54 11.94
C LYS A 62 8.74 6.33 11.84
N SER A 63 8.26 5.28 12.48
CA SER A 63 6.84 4.96 12.61
C SER A 63 6.00 6.11 13.19
N MET A 64 4.83 6.35 12.59
CA MET A 64 3.83 7.33 12.99
C MET A 64 2.43 6.72 13.00
N ARG A 65 1.53 7.34 13.78
CA ARG A 65 0.12 6.96 13.85
C ARG A 65 -0.79 8.19 13.83
N ILE A 66 -1.73 8.22 12.91
CA ILE A 66 -2.84 9.17 12.84
C ILE A 66 -4.02 8.56 13.59
N TRP A 67 -4.44 9.21 14.68
CA TRP A 67 -5.45 8.71 15.60
C TRP A 67 -6.48 9.79 15.95
N ARG A 68 -7.61 9.35 16.53
CA ARG A 68 -8.69 10.21 17.01
C ARG A 68 -8.45 10.71 18.43
N LYS A 69 -8.31 12.02 18.61
CA LYS A 69 -8.45 12.67 19.92
C LYS A 69 -9.92 12.94 20.22
N ILE A 70 -10.37 12.59 21.42
CA ILE A 70 -11.70 12.94 21.92
C ILE A 70 -11.55 14.15 22.84
N ARG A 71 -12.10 15.30 22.46
CA ARG A 71 -12.14 16.47 23.34
C ARG A 71 -13.34 16.42 24.28
N LYS A 72 -13.29 17.22 25.37
CA LYS A 72 -14.35 17.34 26.39
C LYS A 72 -15.73 17.66 25.79
N ASN A 73 -15.78 18.36 24.65
CA ASN A 73 -17.00 18.70 23.92
C ASN A 73 -17.47 17.61 22.93
N ARG A 74 -16.95 16.38 23.01
CA ARG A 74 -17.19 15.26 22.08
C ARG A 74 -16.77 15.54 20.63
N LYS A 75 -16.08 16.65 20.34
CA LYS A 75 -15.48 16.88 19.02
C LYS A 75 -14.33 15.90 18.83
N LYS A 76 -14.34 15.22 17.69
CA LYS A 76 -13.29 14.31 17.25
C LYS A 76 -12.33 15.11 16.38
N GLU A 77 -11.06 15.08 16.72
CA GLU A 77 -10.01 15.73 15.92
C GLU A 77 -8.85 14.75 15.72
N MET A 78 -8.17 14.89 14.60
CA MET A 78 -6.93 14.18 14.33
C MET A 78 -5.82 14.55 15.32
N GLU A 79 -5.04 13.56 15.74
CA GLU A 79 -3.76 13.71 16.42
C GLU A 79 -2.74 12.73 15.84
N ILE A 80 -1.48 13.15 15.76
CA ILE A 80 -0.37 12.32 15.25
C ILE A 80 0.47 11.90 16.44
N PHE A 81 0.85 10.63 16.50
CA PHE A 81 1.76 10.10 17.50
C PHE A 81 2.99 9.45 16.84
N ASN A 82 4.15 9.58 17.46
CA ASN A 82 5.30 8.73 17.13
C ASN A 82 5.19 7.35 17.80
N PHE A 83 6.19 6.49 17.61
CA PHE A 83 6.26 5.17 18.26
C PHE A 83 6.16 5.23 19.80
N ASP A 84 6.80 6.22 20.41
CA ASP A 84 6.80 6.43 21.87
C ASP A 84 5.52 7.09 22.39
N ARG A 85 4.50 7.25 21.54
CA ARG A 85 3.22 7.90 21.84
C ARG A 85 3.33 9.38 22.22
N ASN A 86 4.41 10.04 21.79
CA ASN A 86 4.52 11.49 21.87
C ASN A 86 3.69 12.13 20.76
N SER A 87 2.88 13.12 21.13
CA SER A 87 2.09 13.91 20.18
C SER A 87 3.02 14.70 19.26
N LEU A 88 2.80 14.60 17.95
CA LEU A 88 3.55 15.32 16.92
C LEU A 88 2.67 16.45 16.37
N PRO A 89 3.24 17.63 16.08
CA PRO A 89 2.50 18.70 15.44
C PRO A 89 2.12 18.32 14.00
N ILE A 90 0.97 18.81 13.55
CA ILE A 90 0.56 18.67 12.15
C ILE A 90 1.40 19.66 11.32
N PRO A 91 2.15 19.20 10.31
CA PRO A 91 2.90 20.07 9.43
C PRO A 91 2.02 21.16 8.83
N GLN A 92 2.46 22.40 8.96
CA GLN A 92 1.85 23.58 8.30
C GLN A 92 2.67 24.03 7.08
N ILE A 93 3.84 23.43 6.88
CA ILE A 93 4.82 23.79 5.86
C ILE A 93 5.25 22.49 5.16
N GLU A 94 5.75 22.59 3.93
CA GLU A 94 6.32 21.45 3.22
C GLU A 94 7.41 20.74 4.04
N LEU A 95 7.47 19.42 3.89
CA LEU A 95 8.49 18.61 4.55
C LEU A 95 9.90 19.02 4.11
N PRO A 96 10.86 19.03 5.05
CA PRO A 96 12.27 19.17 4.73
C PRO A 96 12.70 18.29 3.54
N ARG A 97 13.38 18.89 2.56
CA ARG A 97 13.77 18.19 1.32
C ARG A 97 14.67 16.99 1.56
N LYS A 98 15.38 16.97 2.69
CA LYS A 98 16.32 15.90 3.09
C LYS A 98 15.62 14.68 3.67
N ILE A 99 14.31 14.75 3.98
CA ILE A 99 13.51 13.58 4.32
C ILE A 99 13.25 12.78 3.03
N ILE A 100 13.69 11.53 3.01
CA ILE A 100 13.62 10.65 1.83
C ILE A 100 12.69 9.46 1.97
N GLY A 101 12.21 9.17 3.18
CA GLY A 101 11.25 8.10 3.42
C GLY A 101 10.70 8.09 4.84
N PHE A 102 9.96 7.03 5.15
CA PHE A 102 9.41 6.75 6.47
C PHE A 102 9.30 5.23 6.70
N GLU A 103 9.41 4.79 7.94
CA GLU A 103 9.23 3.36 8.26
C GLU A 103 7.76 2.93 8.10
N ARG A 104 6.85 3.59 8.80
CA ARG A 104 5.42 3.25 8.79
C ARG A 104 4.51 4.44 9.11
N ILE A 105 3.38 4.55 8.42
CA ILE A 105 2.27 5.44 8.75
C ILE A 105 1.03 4.58 9.00
N ASN A 106 0.49 4.62 10.23
CA ASN A 106 -0.75 3.95 10.58
C ASN A 106 -1.89 4.96 10.64
N ILE A 107 -2.95 4.76 9.87
CA ILE A 107 -4.11 5.65 9.80
C ILE A 107 -5.32 4.91 10.35
N THR A 108 -5.77 5.31 11.53
CA THR A 108 -6.96 4.70 12.19
C THR A 108 -8.08 5.71 12.41
N PHE A 109 -7.91 6.94 11.90
CA PHE A 109 -8.90 8.01 11.93
C PHE A 109 -8.69 8.91 10.71
N ILE A 110 -9.77 9.30 10.05
CA ILE A 110 -9.71 10.27 8.95
C ILE A 110 -10.71 11.40 9.16
N ASP A 111 -10.20 12.62 9.12
CA ASP A 111 -10.94 13.85 8.91
C ASP A 111 -10.26 14.68 7.80
N GLN A 112 -10.69 15.93 7.59
CA GLN A 112 -10.07 16.78 6.59
C GLN A 112 -8.59 17.03 6.88
N ASN A 113 -8.21 17.18 8.15
CA ASN A 113 -6.81 17.40 8.53
C ASN A 113 -5.94 16.17 8.18
N ALA A 114 -6.49 14.97 8.28
CA ALA A 114 -5.80 13.74 7.87
C ALA A 114 -5.58 13.70 6.36
N ILE A 115 -6.57 14.12 5.57
CA ILE A 115 -6.43 14.24 4.11
C ILE A 115 -5.36 15.29 3.76
N ASP A 116 -5.45 16.46 4.38
CA ASP A 116 -4.50 17.55 4.17
C ASP A 116 -3.08 17.10 4.54
N PHE A 117 -2.93 16.41 5.67
CA PHE A 117 -1.66 15.79 6.07
C PHE A 117 -1.11 14.85 4.98
N LEU A 118 -1.92 13.96 4.42
CA LEU A 118 -1.48 13.05 3.37
C LEU A 118 -1.08 13.80 2.09
N HIS A 119 -1.77 14.90 1.76
CA HIS A 119 -1.38 15.76 0.64
C HIS A 119 -0.02 16.42 0.84
N HIS A 120 0.30 16.89 2.06
CA HIS A 120 1.64 17.43 2.38
C HIS A 120 2.74 16.35 2.24
N PHE A 121 2.38 15.09 2.46
CA PHE A 121 3.28 13.94 2.33
C PHE A 121 3.40 13.40 0.90
N ARG A 122 2.61 13.89 -0.05
CA ARG A 122 2.58 13.38 -1.43
C ARG A 122 3.95 13.41 -2.11
N GLN A 123 4.75 14.46 -1.87
CA GLN A 123 6.12 14.53 -2.41
C GLN A 123 7.03 13.43 -1.84
N LEU A 124 6.84 13.05 -0.57
CA LEU A 124 7.60 11.96 0.05
C LEU A 124 7.18 10.62 -0.54
N PHE A 125 5.88 10.43 -0.79
CA PHE A 125 5.37 9.22 -1.43
C PHE A 125 5.95 9.01 -2.84
N ALA A 126 6.22 10.09 -3.58
CA ALA A 126 6.86 10.01 -4.89
C ALA A 126 8.36 9.64 -4.84
N LYS A 127 9.01 9.69 -3.67
CA LYS A 127 10.46 9.46 -3.52
C LYS A 127 10.83 8.06 -3.03
N CYS A 128 9.89 7.30 -2.49
CA CYS A 128 10.17 6.05 -1.81
C CYS A 128 9.19 4.94 -2.21
N PRO A 129 9.62 3.67 -2.25
CA PRO A 129 8.74 2.56 -2.57
C PRO A 129 7.75 2.33 -1.43
N ILE A 130 6.46 2.29 -1.78
CA ILE A 130 5.36 2.18 -0.81
C ILE A 130 4.70 0.81 -0.89
N HIS A 131 4.46 0.25 0.30
CA HIS A 131 3.44 -0.77 0.51
C HIS A 131 2.20 -0.12 1.11
N LEU A 132 1.09 -0.12 0.37
CA LEU A 132 -0.19 0.40 0.83
C LEU A 132 -1.10 -0.75 1.24
N ASN A 133 -1.48 -0.76 2.50
CA ASN A 133 -2.38 -1.74 3.08
C ASN A 133 -3.69 -1.06 3.47
N ILE A 134 -4.79 -1.52 2.89
CA ILE A 134 -6.15 -1.03 3.21
C ILE A 134 -6.97 -2.23 3.65
N LEU A 135 -7.20 -2.30 4.95
CA LEU A 135 -7.88 -3.37 5.65
C LEU A 135 -9.41 -3.22 5.61
N PRO A 136 -10.20 -4.24 6.01
CA PRO A 136 -11.64 -4.30 5.80
C PRO A 136 -12.38 -3.08 6.31
N THR A 137 -13.16 -2.50 5.41
CA THR A 137 -13.93 -1.27 5.58
C THR A 137 -15.37 -1.57 5.18
N SER A 138 -16.37 -0.93 5.82
CA SER A 138 -17.75 -1.00 5.29
C SER A 138 -17.80 -0.39 3.89
N ASP A 139 -18.79 -0.75 3.06
CA ASP A 139 -18.89 -0.26 1.67
C ASP A 139 -18.78 1.27 1.56
N ARG A 140 -19.40 1.99 2.50
CA ARG A 140 -19.35 3.44 2.59
C ARG A 140 -17.94 3.96 2.88
N ILE A 141 -17.21 3.30 3.78
CA ILE A 141 -15.83 3.66 4.10
C ILE A 141 -14.92 3.35 2.91
N SER A 142 -15.16 2.22 2.23
CA SER A 142 -14.45 1.82 1.02
C SER A 142 -14.64 2.85 -0.10
N GLU A 143 -15.86 3.34 -0.32
CA GLU A 143 -16.17 4.40 -1.29
C GLU A 143 -15.42 5.69 -0.95
N PHE A 144 -15.45 6.09 0.33
CA PHE A 144 -14.75 7.27 0.80
C PHE A 144 -13.24 7.21 0.58
N ILE A 145 -12.60 6.09 0.97
CA ILE A 145 -11.17 5.87 0.76
C ILE A 145 -10.83 5.90 -0.73
N SER A 146 -11.64 5.22 -1.55
CA SER A 146 -11.46 5.15 -3.00
C SER A 146 -11.49 6.53 -3.66
N ARG A 147 -12.39 7.43 -3.20
CA ARG A 147 -12.54 8.77 -3.80
C ARG A 147 -11.55 9.79 -3.24
N ASN A 148 -11.29 9.78 -1.95
CA ASN A 148 -10.59 10.90 -1.28
C ASN A 148 -9.15 10.58 -0.88
N ILE A 149 -8.83 9.30 -0.67
CA ILE A 149 -7.52 8.89 -0.14
C ILE A 149 -6.66 8.25 -1.21
N TRP A 150 -7.24 7.38 -2.04
CA TRP A 150 -6.53 6.73 -3.13
C TRP A 150 -5.80 7.71 -4.07
N PRO A 151 -6.39 8.84 -4.53
CA PRO A 151 -5.70 9.77 -5.43
C PRO A 151 -4.46 10.46 -4.82
N VAL A 152 -4.31 10.42 -3.50
CA VAL A 152 -3.15 10.99 -2.80
C VAL A 152 -1.90 10.13 -3.07
N PHE A 153 -2.09 8.82 -3.21
CA PHE A 153 -1.00 7.92 -3.53
C PHE A 153 -0.65 8.04 -5.01
N GLY A 154 0.62 8.37 -5.30
CA GLY A 154 1.12 8.47 -6.67
C GLY A 154 1.35 7.11 -7.32
N LYS A 155 1.96 7.13 -8.50
CA LYS A 155 2.34 5.92 -9.27
C LYS A 155 3.45 5.07 -8.63
N ASN A 156 3.91 5.42 -7.43
CA ASN A 156 5.09 4.82 -6.76
C ASN A 156 4.75 3.66 -5.80
N LEU A 157 3.55 3.09 -5.95
CA LEU A 157 3.14 1.91 -5.20
C LEU A 157 3.86 0.68 -5.74
N HIS A 158 4.58 -0.01 -4.87
CA HIS A 158 5.30 -1.25 -5.19
C HIS A 158 4.55 -2.49 -4.72
N ALA A 159 3.77 -2.32 -3.65
CA ALA A 159 2.88 -3.33 -3.15
C ALA A 159 1.55 -2.72 -2.72
N ILE A 160 0.47 -3.47 -2.97
CA ILE A 160 -0.83 -3.18 -2.39
C ILE A 160 -1.39 -4.42 -1.71
N GLN A 161 -2.06 -4.17 -0.60
CA GLN A 161 -2.85 -5.15 0.09
C GLN A 161 -4.24 -4.56 0.33
N LEU A 162 -5.25 -5.16 -0.30
CA LEU A 162 -6.62 -4.60 -0.33
C LEU A 162 -7.64 -5.69 0.04
N ALA A 163 -8.77 -5.29 0.60
CA ALA A 163 -9.97 -6.12 0.57
C ALA A 163 -10.59 -6.11 -0.84
N VAL A 164 -11.20 -7.21 -1.29
CA VAL A 164 -11.81 -7.29 -2.64
C VAL A 164 -12.89 -6.22 -2.86
N GLY A 165 -13.66 -5.88 -1.84
CA GLY A 165 -14.67 -4.81 -1.93
C GLY A 165 -14.07 -3.45 -2.31
N ILE A 166 -12.91 -3.10 -1.74
CA ILE A 166 -12.20 -1.85 -2.05
C ILE A 166 -11.67 -1.89 -3.48
N PHE A 167 -11.08 -3.02 -3.89
CA PHE A 167 -10.59 -3.18 -5.26
C PHE A 167 -11.69 -2.99 -6.30
N ARG A 168 -12.86 -3.60 -6.08
CA ARG A 168 -14.02 -3.46 -6.96
C ARG A 168 -14.47 -2.00 -7.08
N LEU A 169 -14.53 -1.28 -5.96
CA LEU A 169 -14.91 0.14 -5.95
C LEU A 169 -13.88 1.01 -6.66
N LEU A 170 -12.58 0.77 -6.44
CA LEU A 170 -11.51 1.47 -7.16
C LEU A 170 -11.64 1.26 -8.67
N ARG A 171 -11.95 0.04 -9.13
CA ARG A 171 -12.15 -0.26 -10.55
C ARG A 171 -13.35 0.46 -11.17
N GLN A 172 -14.36 0.85 -10.40
CA GLN A 172 -15.47 1.66 -10.92
C GLN A 172 -15.01 3.07 -11.33
N PHE A 173 -14.01 3.63 -10.63
CA PHE A 173 -13.46 4.95 -10.94
C PHE A 173 -12.27 4.88 -11.91
N VAL A 174 -11.42 3.86 -11.74
CA VAL A 174 -10.21 3.63 -12.55
C VAL A 174 -10.14 2.15 -12.92
N PRO A 175 -10.76 1.72 -14.03
CA PRO A 175 -10.85 0.30 -14.39
C PRO A 175 -9.51 -0.42 -14.49
N SER A 176 -8.50 0.27 -15.03
CA SER A 176 -7.13 -0.19 -15.28
C SER A 176 -6.18 -0.04 -14.08
N ILE A 177 -6.71 0.10 -12.85
CA ILE A 177 -5.93 0.56 -11.69
C ILE A 177 -4.62 -0.19 -11.43
N LEU A 178 -4.58 -1.50 -11.67
CA LEU A 178 -3.36 -2.30 -11.47
C LEU A 178 -2.31 -2.05 -12.57
N ASN A 179 -2.73 -1.86 -13.82
CA ASN A 179 -1.84 -1.60 -14.96
C ASN A 179 -1.37 -0.13 -15.00
N ASP A 180 -2.14 0.79 -14.42
CA ASP A 180 -1.77 2.21 -14.30
C ASP A 180 -0.64 2.47 -13.28
N LEU A 181 -0.30 1.46 -12.48
CA LEU A 181 0.78 1.47 -11.49
C LEU A 181 2.03 0.75 -12.06
N PRO A 182 2.95 1.45 -12.74
CA PRO A 182 4.05 0.83 -13.48
C PRO A 182 5.08 0.12 -12.59
N LEU A 183 5.15 0.49 -11.31
CA LEU A 183 6.08 -0.08 -10.33
C LEU A 183 5.43 -1.15 -9.44
N LEU A 184 4.13 -1.43 -9.64
CA LEU A 184 3.40 -2.38 -8.82
C LEU A 184 3.92 -3.80 -9.08
N ARG A 185 4.57 -4.36 -8.07
CA ARG A 185 5.13 -5.70 -8.08
C ARG A 185 4.26 -6.69 -7.32
N VAL A 186 3.71 -6.29 -6.17
CA VAL A 186 2.98 -7.21 -5.28
C VAL A 186 1.53 -6.80 -5.11
N VAL A 187 0.62 -7.73 -5.34
CA VAL A 187 -0.81 -7.56 -5.05
C VAL A 187 -1.22 -8.69 -4.11
N ASN A 188 -1.86 -8.33 -3.01
CA ASN A 188 -2.45 -9.28 -2.08
C ASN A 188 -3.90 -8.90 -1.80
N PHE A 189 -4.83 -9.82 -2.04
CA PHE A 189 -6.21 -9.67 -1.56
C PHE A 189 -6.40 -10.51 -0.30
N TYR A 190 -6.78 -9.87 0.80
CA TYR A 190 -6.85 -10.43 2.15
C TYR A 190 -7.69 -11.72 2.22
N PHE A 191 -7.06 -12.89 2.10
CA PHE A 191 -7.73 -14.20 2.17
C PHE A 191 -9.01 -14.32 1.31
N ASP A 192 -9.14 -13.46 0.29
CA ASP A 192 -10.35 -13.36 -0.52
C ASP A 192 -10.23 -14.24 -1.77
N LYS A 193 -11.38 -14.74 -2.23
CA LYS A 193 -11.55 -15.63 -3.40
C LYS A 193 -11.37 -14.88 -4.72
N LEU A 194 -10.20 -14.30 -4.94
CA LEU A 194 -9.88 -13.68 -6.22
C LEU A 194 -8.87 -14.52 -6.99
N PHE A 195 -9.38 -15.43 -7.80
CA PHE A 195 -8.59 -16.07 -8.83
C PHE A 195 -8.67 -15.29 -10.14
N THR A 196 -7.72 -15.51 -11.04
CA THR A 196 -7.69 -14.87 -12.35
C THR A 196 -8.86 -15.30 -13.24
N GLY A 197 -9.34 -14.37 -14.06
CA GLY A 197 -10.37 -14.60 -15.08
C GLY A 197 -9.81 -14.40 -16.49
N PHE A 198 -10.39 -15.08 -17.47
CA PHE A 198 -9.99 -14.97 -18.87
C PHE A 198 -11.21 -14.74 -19.77
N PRO A 199 -11.08 -14.03 -20.91
CA PRO A 199 -9.86 -13.43 -21.45
C PRO A 199 -9.35 -12.23 -20.60
N CYS A 200 -8.04 -11.96 -20.65
CA CYS A 200 -7.43 -10.85 -19.92
C CYS A 200 -8.01 -9.50 -20.36
N ASP A 201 -8.68 -8.80 -19.46
CA ASP A 201 -9.30 -7.51 -19.72
C ASP A 201 -9.32 -6.67 -18.43
N ASP A 202 -9.12 -5.36 -18.55
CA ASP A 202 -9.21 -4.40 -17.45
C ASP A 202 -10.17 -3.24 -17.77
N SER A 203 -11.00 -3.40 -18.80
CA SER A 203 -12.10 -2.49 -19.11
C SER A 203 -13.10 -2.37 -17.95
N ALA A 204 -13.97 -1.35 -18.01
CA ALA A 204 -15.01 -1.14 -17.01
C ALA A 204 -16.00 -2.32 -16.89
N ALA A 205 -16.17 -3.11 -17.95
CA ALA A 205 -17.04 -4.28 -17.97
C ALA A 205 -16.33 -5.57 -17.50
N ALA A 206 -14.99 -5.56 -17.39
CA ALA A 206 -14.24 -6.75 -17.02
C ALA A 206 -14.46 -7.14 -15.55
N SER A 207 -14.42 -8.43 -15.26
CA SER A 207 -14.40 -8.93 -13.88
C SER A 207 -13.08 -8.62 -13.15
N ASP A 208 -13.11 -8.64 -11.82
CA ASP A 208 -11.94 -8.39 -10.98
C ASP A 208 -10.80 -9.37 -11.30
N GLY A 209 -11.15 -10.65 -11.55
CA GLY A 209 -10.20 -11.67 -11.96
C GLY A 209 -9.57 -11.41 -13.32
N GLN A 210 -10.33 -10.88 -14.30
CA GLN A 210 -9.78 -10.52 -15.61
C GLN A 210 -8.78 -9.38 -15.52
N ALA A 211 -9.05 -8.38 -14.67
CA ALA A 211 -8.14 -7.25 -14.47
C ALA A 211 -6.81 -7.70 -13.82
N VAL A 212 -6.88 -8.62 -12.86
CA VAL A 212 -5.69 -9.26 -12.27
C VAL A 212 -4.94 -10.09 -13.30
N ALA A 213 -5.64 -10.88 -14.13
CA ALA A 213 -5.02 -11.66 -15.20
C ALA A 213 -4.30 -10.75 -16.21
N LYS A 214 -4.94 -9.65 -16.62
CA LYS A 214 -4.34 -8.62 -17.47
C LYS A 214 -3.06 -8.07 -16.83
N TRP A 215 -3.13 -7.68 -15.56
CA TRP A 215 -1.94 -7.20 -14.84
C TRP A 215 -0.82 -8.25 -14.78
N LEU A 216 -1.11 -9.52 -14.50
CA LEU A 216 -0.10 -10.59 -14.46
C LEU A 216 0.57 -10.83 -15.81
N PHE A 217 -0.21 -10.79 -16.90
CA PHE A 217 0.28 -11.05 -18.26
C PHE A 217 0.94 -9.82 -18.91
N THR A 218 0.78 -8.62 -18.33
CA THR A 218 1.54 -7.44 -18.72
C THR A 218 2.96 -7.53 -18.15
N PRO A 219 4.03 -7.42 -18.96
CA PRO A 219 5.40 -7.50 -18.45
C PRO A 219 5.74 -6.34 -17.50
N LEU A 220 6.55 -6.62 -16.48
CA LEU A 220 7.14 -5.59 -15.61
C LEU A 220 8.51 -5.17 -16.17
N GLN A 221 8.79 -3.86 -16.26
CA GLN A 221 10.00 -3.32 -16.93
C GLN A 221 11.33 -3.89 -16.39
N ASN A 222 11.39 -4.31 -15.13
CA ASN A 222 12.65 -4.69 -14.47
C ASN A 222 12.92 -6.20 -14.46
N ASN A 223 12.16 -7.02 -15.21
CA ASN A 223 12.27 -8.49 -15.27
C ASN A 223 12.16 -9.23 -13.91
N VAL A 224 11.80 -8.52 -12.84
CA VAL A 224 11.46 -9.10 -11.53
C VAL A 224 10.05 -9.68 -11.62
N PRO A 225 9.79 -10.88 -11.05
CA PRO A 225 8.45 -11.44 -11.06
C PRO A 225 7.48 -10.57 -10.27
N LYS A 226 6.31 -10.32 -10.86
CA LYS A 226 5.12 -9.89 -10.12
C LYS A 226 4.73 -10.98 -9.13
N VAL A 227 4.22 -10.58 -7.98
CA VAL A 227 3.73 -11.51 -6.97
C VAL A 227 2.26 -11.25 -6.73
N PHE A 228 1.43 -12.25 -6.99
CA PHE A 228 0.02 -12.20 -6.65
C PHE A 228 -0.26 -13.17 -5.51
N LYS A 229 -0.94 -12.74 -4.45
CA LYS A 229 -1.33 -13.61 -3.34
C LYS A 229 -2.85 -13.70 -3.27
N CYS A 230 -3.39 -14.91 -3.25
CA CYS A 230 -4.83 -15.16 -3.17
C CYS A 230 -5.17 -16.44 -2.39
N GLY A 231 -6.40 -16.51 -1.87
CA GLY A 231 -6.95 -17.67 -1.18
C GLY A 231 -8.07 -18.35 -1.97
N LEU A 232 -8.26 -19.64 -1.73
CA LEU A 232 -9.35 -20.47 -2.24
C LEU A 232 -9.90 -21.34 -1.10
N ASP A 233 -11.12 -21.05 -0.66
CA ASP A 233 -11.73 -21.77 0.47
C ASP A 233 -12.42 -23.09 0.08
N THR A 234 -12.89 -23.19 -1.16
CA THR A 234 -13.66 -24.34 -1.67
C THR A 234 -13.45 -24.46 -3.17
N ASP A 235 -13.63 -25.65 -3.72
CA ASP A 235 -13.91 -25.80 -5.15
C ASP A 235 -15.26 -25.11 -5.42
N ASP A 236 -15.22 -23.89 -5.93
CA ASP A 236 -16.41 -23.17 -6.38
C ASP A 236 -16.94 -23.73 -7.72
N GLY A 237 -16.40 -24.87 -8.17
CA GLY A 237 -16.67 -25.50 -9.45
C GLY A 237 -15.90 -24.87 -10.62
N ASN A 238 -15.22 -23.74 -10.39
CA ASN A 238 -14.60 -22.95 -11.45
C ASN A 238 -13.08 -23.12 -11.50
N TRP A 239 -12.44 -23.72 -10.50
CA TRP A 239 -10.98 -23.89 -10.48
C TRP A 239 -10.47 -24.58 -11.74
N SER A 240 -11.02 -25.75 -12.07
CA SER A 240 -10.55 -26.54 -13.23
C SER A 240 -10.73 -25.76 -14.53
N SER A 241 -11.90 -25.14 -14.72
CA SER A 241 -12.19 -24.32 -15.90
C SER A 241 -11.26 -23.10 -16.00
N ASN A 242 -11.09 -22.36 -14.90
CA ASN A 242 -10.21 -21.19 -14.83
C ASN A 242 -8.74 -21.57 -15.05
N MET A 243 -8.31 -22.72 -14.52
CA MET A 243 -6.95 -23.22 -14.70
C MET A 243 -6.70 -23.64 -16.16
N GLU A 244 -7.64 -24.32 -16.81
CA GLU A 244 -7.51 -24.63 -18.24
C GLU A 244 -7.50 -23.36 -19.10
N ALA A 245 -8.35 -22.38 -18.78
CA ALA A 245 -8.31 -21.07 -19.43
C ALA A 245 -6.97 -20.35 -19.22
N PHE A 246 -6.38 -20.45 -18.02
CA PHE A 246 -5.05 -19.91 -17.72
C PHE A 246 -3.96 -20.59 -18.55
N LYS A 247 -3.96 -21.93 -18.61
CA LYS A 247 -3.01 -22.71 -19.41
C LYS A 247 -3.12 -22.34 -20.89
N ALA A 248 -4.34 -22.20 -21.41
CA ALA A 248 -4.59 -21.78 -22.79
C ALA A 248 -4.07 -20.36 -23.04
N ALA A 249 -4.31 -19.42 -22.13
CA ALA A 249 -3.80 -18.05 -22.23
C ALA A 249 -2.25 -18.02 -22.19
N PHE A 250 -1.62 -18.84 -21.36
CA PHE A 250 -0.16 -19.00 -21.36
C PHE A 250 0.37 -19.58 -22.67
N ALA A 251 -0.26 -20.63 -23.20
CA ALA A 251 0.15 -21.25 -24.46
C ALA A 251 0.05 -20.28 -25.65
N ASN A 252 -0.96 -19.42 -25.65
CA ASN A 252 -1.20 -18.43 -26.70
C ASN A 252 -0.46 -17.09 -26.48
N ALA A 253 0.27 -16.93 -25.37
CA ALA A 253 0.98 -15.70 -25.09
C ALA A 253 2.14 -15.49 -26.08
N SER A 254 2.23 -14.29 -26.65
CA SER A 254 3.28 -13.88 -27.59
C SER A 254 4.36 -13.00 -26.95
N SER A 255 4.10 -12.46 -25.75
CA SER A 255 5.05 -11.67 -24.97
C SER A 255 5.46 -12.40 -23.69
N PRO A 256 6.73 -12.31 -23.29
CA PRO A 256 7.20 -12.90 -22.04
C PRO A 256 6.72 -12.09 -20.83
N ALA A 257 6.34 -12.77 -19.75
CA ALA A 257 5.93 -12.17 -18.49
C ALA A 257 6.37 -13.05 -17.31
N ASN A 258 6.97 -12.44 -16.29
CA ASN A 258 7.43 -13.14 -15.09
C ASN A 258 6.46 -12.89 -13.95
N PHE A 259 5.94 -13.96 -13.34
CA PHE A 259 5.15 -13.84 -12.13
C PHE A 259 5.18 -15.10 -11.27
N ILE A 260 4.84 -14.90 -10.00
CA ILE A 260 4.62 -15.93 -8.99
C ILE A 260 3.25 -15.65 -8.38
N VAL A 261 2.32 -16.60 -8.51
CA VAL A 261 1.06 -16.56 -7.79
C VAL A 261 1.16 -17.51 -6.61
N VAL A 262 0.97 -16.97 -5.40
CA VAL A 262 0.87 -17.72 -4.15
C VAL A 262 -0.60 -17.99 -3.90
N ILE A 263 -0.98 -19.27 -3.91
CA ILE A 263 -2.36 -19.72 -3.78
C ILE A 263 -2.49 -20.51 -2.48
N TRP A 264 -3.29 -20.00 -1.55
CA TRP A 264 -3.65 -20.75 -0.35
C TRP A 264 -4.95 -21.49 -0.59
N ILE A 265 -4.91 -22.82 -0.51
CA ILE A 265 -6.05 -23.70 -0.80
C ILE A 265 -6.42 -24.44 0.47
N ARG A 266 -7.67 -24.30 0.92
CA ARG A 266 -8.16 -24.98 2.12
C ARG A 266 -8.31 -26.49 1.88
N LEU A 267 -8.09 -27.29 2.93
CA LEU A 267 -8.41 -28.72 2.91
C LEU A 267 -9.94 -28.93 2.98
N PRO A 268 -10.48 -29.99 2.34
CA PRO A 268 -9.78 -31.05 1.62
C PRO A 268 -9.48 -30.72 0.14
N PHE A 269 -9.91 -29.57 -0.38
CA PHE A 269 -9.75 -29.22 -1.79
C PHE A 269 -8.28 -29.22 -2.24
N ALA A 270 -7.35 -28.82 -1.35
CA ALA A 270 -5.93 -28.90 -1.65
C ALA A 270 -5.47 -30.31 -2.06
N ASP A 271 -6.11 -31.40 -1.64
CA ASP A 271 -5.69 -32.77 -1.97
C ASP A 271 -6.01 -33.17 -3.42
N SER A 272 -7.01 -32.55 -4.05
CA SER A 272 -7.37 -32.81 -5.45
C SER A 272 -6.57 -31.97 -6.45
N VAL A 273 -5.80 -30.99 -5.98
CA VAL A 273 -5.01 -30.12 -6.85
C VAL A 273 -3.73 -30.81 -7.31
N VAL A 274 -3.63 -31.01 -8.62
CA VAL A 274 -2.50 -31.71 -9.27
C VAL A 274 -1.47 -30.71 -9.80
N PRO A 275 -0.20 -30.78 -9.34
CA PRO A 275 0.92 -30.03 -9.92
C PRO A 275 1.12 -30.31 -11.41
N PHE A 276 1.64 -29.32 -12.15
CA PHE A 276 1.94 -29.48 -13.57
C PHE A 276 3.09 -28.58 -14.01
N VAL A 277 3.64 -28.88 -15.19
CA VAL A 277 4.62 -28.07 -15.90
C VAL A 277 4.23 -27.99 -17.36
N LEU A 278 4.16 -26.77 -17.90
CA LEU A 278 3.93 -26.47 -19.30
C LEU A 278 5.04 -25.58 -19.84
N THR A 279 5.34 -25.70 -21.13
CA THR A 279 6.32 -24.87 -21.82
C THR A 279 5.67 -24.13 -22.97
N ASN A 280 5.99 -22.84 -23.08
CA ASN A 280 5.69 -22.03 -24.25
C ASN A 280 6.99 -21.85 -25.04
N LYS A 281 7.09 -22.51 -26.20
CA LYS A 281 8.29 -22.48 -27.05
C LYS A 281 8.49 -21.11 -27.72
N LEU A 282 7.41 -20.37 -27.96
CA LEU A 282 7.45 -19.05 -28.60
C LEU A 282 8.10 -18.01 -27.68
N THR A 283 7.68 -17.96 -26.41
CA THR A 283 8.24 -17.03 -25.42
C THR A 283 9.48 -17.57 -24.70
N ARG A 284 9.79 -18.87 -24.88
CA ARG A 284 10.84 -19.61 -24.15
C ARG A 284 10.63 -19.58 -22.63
N GLU A 285 9.38 -19.72 -22.21
CA GLU A 285 8.96 -19.70 -20.81
C GLU A 285 8.34 -21.03 -20.39
N GLN A 286 8.26 -21.21 -19.07
CA GLN A 286 7.61 -22.32 -18.41
C GLN A 286 6.51 -21.77 -17.49
N LEU A 287 5.37 -22.44 -17.45
CA LEU A 287 4.33 -22.27 -16.44
C LEU A 287 4.30 -23.54 -15.58
N ALA A 288 4.51 -23.40 -14.27
CA ALA A 288 4.52 -24.54 -13.36
C ALA A 288 3.61 -24.27 -12.15
N LEU A 289 2.72 -25.21 -11.85
CA LEU A 289 2.02 -25.27 -10.57
C LEU A 289 2.73 -26.29 -9.69
N LYS A 290 3.18 -25.88 -8.50
CA LYS A 290 3.83 -26.78 -7.54
C LYS A 290 3.32 -26.57 -6.12
N ARG A 291 3.21 -27.66 -5.36
CA ARG A 291 2.90 -27.62 -3.94
C ARG A 291 4.15 -27.25 -3.15
N THR A 292 3.99 -26.44 -2.09
CA THR A 292 5.08 -26.12 -1.16
C THR A 292 5.16 -27.14 -0.03
N HIS A 293 6.09 -26.94 0.92
CA HIS A 293 6.15 -27.74 2.14
C HIS A 293 4.92 -27.56 3.05
N ASN A 294 4.22 -26.43 2.92
CA ASN A 294 2.90 -26.25 3.51
C ASN A 294 1.85 -26.87 2.57
N SER A 295 1.14 -27.89 3.06
CA SER A 295 0.18 -28.66 2.27
C SER A 295 -0.96 -27.82 1.68
N GLN A 296 -1.25 -26.66 2.27
CA GLN A 296 -2.29 -25.72 1.83
C GLN A 296 -1.76 -24.59 0.95
N CYS A 297 -0.47 -24.58 0.59
CA CYS A 297 0.13 -23.50 -0.19
C CYS A 297 0.74 -24.02 -1.49
N PHE A 298 0.34 -23.40 -2.60
CA PHE A 298 0.81 -23.68 -3.95
C PHE A 298 1.44 -22.44 -4.58
N LEU A 299 2.41 -22.67 -5.46
CA LEU A 299 3.00 -21.64 -6.31
C LEU A 299 2.66 -21.94 -7.77
N LEU A 300 2.00 -21.00 -8.44
CA LEU A 300 1.87 -20.98 -9.89
C LEU A 300 2.87 -19.98 -10.46
N ILE A 301 3.87 -20.47 -11.19
CA ILE A 301 5.06 -19.71 -11.57
C ILE A 301 5.15 -19.66 -13.08
N ARG A 302 5.19 -18.45 -13.64
CA ARG A 302 5.59 -18.22 -15.03
C ARG A 302 6.97 -17.58 -15.06
N CYS A 303 7.91 -18.23 -15.75
CA CYS A 303 9.32 -17.84 -15.74
C CYS A 303 10.04 -18.23 -17.03
N PRO A 304 11.21 -17.66 -17.35
CA PRO A 304 12.04 -18.10 -18.47
C PRO A 304 12.56 -19.53 -18.22
N ILE A 305 12.67 -20.34 -19.27
CA ILE A 305 13.26 -21.70 -19.19
C ILE A 305 14.73 -21.60 -18.79
N ALA A 306 15.47 -20.68 -19.40
CA ALA A 306 16.85 -20.37 -19.01
C ALA A 306 16.82 -19.28 -17.93
N ARG A 307 16.98 -19.68 -16.66
CA ARG A 307 16.91 -18.77 -15.51
C ARG A 307 17.97 -19.09 -14.46
N ASP A 308 18.30 -18.08 -13.66
CA ASP A 308 19.13 -18.24 -12.47
C ASP A 308 18.29 -18.88 -11.36
N GLU A 309 18.49 -20.18 -11.13
CA GLU A 309 17.75 -20.94 -10.11
C GLU A 309 17.97 -20.41 -8.69
N SER A 310 19.16 -19.88 -8.38
CA SER A 310 19.42 -19.31 -7.04
C SER A 310 18.60 -18.05 -6.80
N LYS A 311 18.52 -17.19 -7.83
CA LYS A 311 17.71 -15.97 -7.79
C LYS A 311 16.21 -16.29 -7.70
N TRP A 312 15.74 -17.26 -8.49
CA TRP A 312 14.33 -17.67 -8.47
C TRP A 312 13.94 -18.35 -7.17
N ALA A 313 14.78 -19.23 -6.62
CA ALA A 313 14.55 -19.83 -5.30
C ALA A 313 14.38 -18.75 -4.21
N LYS A 314 15.17 -17.66 -4.28
CA LYS A 314 15.02 -16.52 -3.38
C LYS A 314 13.66 -15.84 -3.54
N TRP A 315 13.26 -15.52 -4.77
CA TRP A 315 11.97 -14.89 -5.04
C TRP A 315 10.77 -15.75 -4.67
N GLU A 316 10.84 -17.06 -4.91
CA GLU A 316 9.81 -18.02 -4.49
C GLU A 316 9.68 -18.04 -2.96
N LYS A 317 10.80 -18.11 -2.22
CA LYS A 317 10.81 -18.03 -0.76
C LYS A 317 10.25 -16.70 -0.25
N GLU A 318 10.71 -15.58 -0.80
CA GLU A 318 10.23 -14.24 -0.46
C GLU A 318 8.71 -14.12 -0.72
N SER A 319 8.20 -14.71 -1.81
CA SER A 319 6.78 -14.61 -2.16
C SER A 319 5.83 -15.22 -1.12
N ILE A 320 6.25 -16.31 -0.47
CA ILE A 320 5.46 -16.98 0.57
C ILE A 320 5.54 -16.20 1.89
N ASP A 321 6.67 -15.54 2.15
CA ASP A 321 6.89 -14.80 3.39
C ASP A 321 5.97 -13.56 3.49
N TRP A 322 5.36 -13.37 4.66
CA TRP A 322 4.63 -12.15 4.99
C TRP A 322 5.56 -10.95 5.14
N ARG A 323 6.86 -11.19 5.38
CA ARG A 323 7.90 -10.14 5.48
C ARG A 323 8.38 -9.59 4.14
N ILE A 324 7.84 -10.06 3.01
CA ILE A 324 8.16 -9.48 1.69
C ILE A 324 7.93 -7.96 1.65
N TYR A 325 7.08 -7.45 2.55
CA TYR A 325 6.74 -6.05 2.66
C TYR A 325 7.68 -5.22 3.54
N ASP A 326 8.51 -5.85 4.39
CA ASP A 326 9.28 -5.17 5.44
C ASP A 326 10.39 -4.26 4.88
N HIS A 327 10.71 -4.39 3.60
CA HIS A 327 11.70 -3.57 2.92
C HIS A 327 11.12 -2.29 2.30
N TRP A 328 9.80 -2.06 2.41
CA TRP A 328 9.12 -0.88 1.89
C TRP A 328 8.63 0.05 3.00
N ASN A 329 8.33 1.29 2.60
CA ASN A 329 7.69 2.27 3.47
C ASN A 329 6.22 1.86 3.58
N ILE A 330 5.73 1.58 4.79
CA ILE A 330 4.40 0.96 4.96
C ILE A 330 3.36 2.04 5.29
N ILE A 331 2.23 2.03 4.58
CA ILE A 331 1.06 2.83 4.93
C ILE A 331 -0.08 1.86 5.22
N ASP A 332 -0.48 1.79 6.48
CA ASP A 332 -1.60 0.98 6.94
C ASP A 332 -2.83 1.88 7.15
N ILE A 333 -3.93 1.60 6.45
CA ILE A 333 -5.23 2.26 6.64
C ILE A 333 -6.19 1.25 7.26
N TYR A 334 -6.60 1.51 8.50
CA TYR A 334 -7.45 0.63 9.29
C TYR A 334 -8.63 1.42 9.89
N ILE A 335 -9.72 1.47 9.14
CA ILE A 335 -10.93 2.24 9.48
C ILE A 335 -12.13 1.30 9.38
N ASN A 336 -12.58 0.82 10.53
CA ASN A 336 -13.59 -0.23 10.60
C ASN A 336 -14.96 0.29 11.06
N ASP A 337 -15.00 1.53 11.56
CA ASP A 337 -16.20 2.16 12.09
C ASP A 337 -16.30 3.59 11.54
N GLU A 338 -17.49 4.00 11.11
CA GLU A 338 -17.78 5.39 10.71
C GLU A 338 -17.48 6.39 11.84
N ARG A 339 -17.47 5.97 13.10
CA ARG A 339 -17.04 6.81 14.23
C ARG A 339 -15.56 7.20 14.15
N GLN A 340 -14.77 6.50 13.33
CA GLN A 340 -13.38 6.83 13.00
C GLN A 340 -13.29 7.83 11.83
N MET A 341 -14.43 8.30 11.32
CA MET A 341 -14.49 9.44 10.42
C MET A 341 -14.88 10.72 11.18
N GLY A 342 -14.32 11.85 10.75
CA GLY A 342 -14.69 13.17 11.24
C GLY A 342 -16.16 13.51 10.97
N ASN A 343 -16.75 14.38 11.81
CA ASN A 343 -18.18 14.70 11.80
C ASN A 343 -18.70 15.28 10.46
N GLY A 344 -17.83 15.85 9.61
CA GLY A 344 -18.18 16.38 8.28
C GLY A 344 -18.43 15.30 7.23
N PHE A 345 -17.96 14.07 7.47
CA PHE A 345 -18.08 12.98 6.51
C PHE A 345 -19.29 12.11 6.80
N SER A 346 -19.75 11.99 8.05
CA SER A 346 -20.96 11.21 8.37
C SER A 346 -22.26 11.77 7.77
N ALA A 347 -22.28 13.05 7.35
CA ALA A 347 -23.50 13.75 6.90
C ALA A 347 -23.61 13.98 5.38
N GLN A 348 -22.56 13.70 4.59
CA GLN A 348 -22.54 13.97 3.14
C GLN A 348 -22.96 12.79 2.25
N PHE A 349 -23.40 11.68 2.83
CA PHE A 349 -23.82 10.51 2.05
C PHE A 349 -25.34 10.46 2.00
N PRO A 350 -25.99 10.81 0.87
CA PRO A 350 -27.42 10.58 0.73
C PRO A 350 -27.70 9.08 0.85
N ALA A 351 -28.77 8.73 1.56
CA ALA A 351 -29.24 7.36 1.81
C ALA A 351 -29.77 6.63 0.54
N GLN A 352 -29.35 7.03 -0.66
CA GLN A 352 -29.85 6.50 -1.91
C GLN A 352 -28.67 6.00 -2.76
N MET A 353 -28.23 4.78 -2.48
CA MET A 353 -27.76 3.84 -3.51
C MET A 353 -27.67 2.43 -2.91
N ILE A 354 -28.79 1.94 -2.38
CA ILE A 354 -29.06 0.50 -2.24
C ILE A 354 -30.12 0.18 -3.28
N SER A 355 -29.71 0.04 -4.54
CA SER A 355 -30.54 -0.54 -5.59
C SER A 355 -29.71 -0.76 -6.85
N CYS A 356 -28.83 -1.77 -6.81
CA CYS A 356 -28.56 -2.59 -8.00
C CYS A 356 -28.44 -4.04 -7.52
N ARG A 357 -29.59 -4.60 -7.12
CA ARG A 357 -29.79 -6.05 -7.15
C ARG A 357 -30.22 -6.42 -8.56
N SER A 358 -29.56 -7.43 -9.11
CA SER A 358 -30.07 -8.43 -10.06
C SER A 358 -30.83 -7.94 -11.29
N ALA A 359 -30.17 -8.06 -12.45
CA ALA A 359 -30.71 -8.80 -13.58
C ALA A 359 -29.58 -9.66 -14.16
#